data_AF-A0A224AAK8-F1
#
_entry.id   AF-A0A224AAK8-F1
#
_cell.length_a   1.000
_cell.length_b   1.000
_cell.length_c   1.000
_cell.angle_alpha   90.00
_cell.angle_beta   90.00
_cell.angle_gamma   90.00
#
_symmetry.space_group_name_H-M   'P 1'
#
loop_
_entity.id
_entity.type
_entity.pdbx_description
1 polymer ?
#
loop_
_entity_poly.entity_id
_entity_poly.type
_entity_poly.pdbx_seq_one_letter_code
_entity_poly.pdbx_strand_id
1 'polypeptide(L)'
;VGEGSSVTSSPLPDGVINPYADRYYLQSKHSGRSTLYGPTSMRTQIANSNWGFIEKYKQLWAKVKVERNKWKQNNQKTMCRELGLLDESDWQPDPLIKQICRFLPSYNKVLSILDDFFNDEACNEINVILDKAKVRRDFLDYFMPEKEVNAEGDRSIVYILSNPKKNYYKAAVILLILCLKYFHTDVPTPIEKFFTLLKGASTAKVFYIERAQMLILFYYHRETYSFGGDGSDLVNINECLVTTVTTIGLHLNIRETFKEHEVFMGSI
;
A
#
# COMPACT_ATOMS: atom_id res chain seq x y z
N VAL A 1 52.06 22.65 23.30
CA VAL A 1 51.65 23.51 22.18
C VAL A 1 51.58 22.62 20.95
N GLY A 2 50.39 22.44 20.38
CA GLY A 2 50.13 21.54 19.27
C GLY A 2 48.62 21.41 19.05
N GLU A 3 47.99 22.53 18.70
CA GLU A 3 46.59 22.55 18.26
C GLU A 3 46.53 21.92 16.86
N GLY A 4 46.03 20.68 16.79
CA GLY A 4 45.59 20.08 15.54
C GLY A 4 44.19 20.58 15.23
N SER A 5 44.07 21.64 14.44
CA SER A 5 42.81 22.11 13.89
C SER A 5 42.23 21.07 12.93
N SER A 6 41.23 20.29 13.37
CA SER A 6 40.39 19.53 12.45
C SER A 6 39.46 20.50 11.74
N VAL A 7 39.93 21.09 10.65
CA VAL A 7 39.09 21.80 9.69
C VAL A 7 38.21 20.74 9.03
N THR A 8 36.99 20.57 9.53
CA THR A 8 35.93 19.86 8.83
C THR A 8 35.57 20.69 7.62
N SER A 9 36.02 20.27 6.44
CA SER A 9 35.56 20.84 5.18
C SER A 9 34.04 20.69 5.10
N SER A 10 33.34 21.83 5.08
CA SER A 10 31.92 21.88 4.74
C SER A 10 31.71 21.23 3.36
N PRO A 11 30.67 20.39 3.14
CA PRO A 11 30.70 19.47 2.00
C PRO A 11 30.56 20.13 0.62
N LEU A 12 30.07 21.37 0.50
CA LEU A 12 29.97 22.09 -0.77
C LEU A 12 30.03 23.61 -0.50
N PRO A 13 30.55 24.44 -1.44
CA PRO A 13 30.43 25.90 -1.37
C PRO A 13 28.95 26.32 -1.35
N ASP A 14 28.63 27.42 -0.66
CA ASP A 14 27.30 28.01 -0.66
C ASP A 14 26.80 28.21 -2.10
N GLY A 15 25.62 27.66 -2.43
CA GLY A 15 24.99 27.79 -3.74
C GLY A 15 25.28 26.68 -4.76
N VAL A 16 26.11 25.68 -4.45
CA VAL A 16 26.28 24.51 -5.35
C VAL A 16 25.12 23.53 -5.16
N ILE A 17 24.12 23.61 -6.04
CA ILE A 17 23.03 22.63 -6.12
C ILE A 17 23.58 21.33 -6.73
N ASN A 18 23.32 20.20 -6.07
CA ASN A 18 23.68 18.88 -6.60
C ASN A 18 23.05 18.67 -8.00
N PRO A 19 23.84 18.50 -9.07
CA PRO A 19 23.32 18.38 -10.44
C PRO A 19 22.54 17.08 -10.70
N TYR A 20 22.46 16.19 -9.71
CA TYR A 20 21.69 14.96 -9.74
C TYR A 20 20.46 14.99 -8.84
N ALA A 21 20.17 16.10 -8.14
CA ALA A 21 19.08 16.20 -7.17
C ALA A 21 17.72 15.82 -7.79
N ASP A 22 17.46 16.27 -9.02
CA ASP A 22 16.19 16.04 -9.72
C ASP A 22 16.21 14.80 -10.61
N ARG A 23 17.26 13.97 -10.53
CA ARG A 23 17.34 12.74 -11.33
C ARG A 23 16.68 11.58 -10.58
N TYR A 24 15.52 11.20 -11.06
CA TYR A 24 14.81 10.02 -10.60
C TYR A 24 14.25 9.21 -11.78
N TYR A 25 13.81 8.00 -11.48
CA TYR A 25 13.07 7.17 -12.41
C TYR A 25 11.92 6.49 -11.66
N LEU A 26 10.69 6.78 -12.04
CA LEU A 26 9.52 6.10 -11.51
C LEU A 26 9.23 4.84 -12.32
N GLN A 27 9.19 3.70 -11.64
CA GLN A 27 8.68 2.46 -12.22
C GLN A 27 7.25 2.20 -11.74
N SER A 28 6.29 2.49 -12.61
CA SER A 28 4.89 2.08 -12.44
C SER A 28 4.64 0.73 -13.11
N LYS A 29 3.80 -0.12 -12.49
CA LYS A 29 3.42 -1.43 -13.03
C LYS A 29 1.92 -1.51 -13.19
N HIS A 30 1.46 -2.28 -14.17
CA HIS A 30 0.02 -2.57 -14.37
C HIS A 30 -0.66 -3.24 -13.16
N SER A 31 0.09 -3.68 -12.14
CA SER A 31 -0.48 -4.14 -10.88
C SER A 31 -0.88 -2.99 -9.94
N GLY A 32 -0.66 -1.73 -10.32
CA GLY A 32 -0.81 -0.55 -9.46
C GLY A 32 0.38 -0.27 -8.52
N ARG A 33 1.48 -1.02 -8.66
CA ARG A 33 2.68 -0.81 -7.83
C ARG A 33 3.57 0.24 -8.46
N SER A 34 4.09 1.13 -7.63
CA SER A 34 5.02 2.18 -8.02
C SER A 34 6.28 2.13 -7.16
N THR A 35 7.43 2.45 -7.75
CA THR A 35 8.70 2.55 -7.03
C THR A 35 9.56 3.61 -7.68
N LEU A 36 9.89 4.64 -6.92
CA LEU A 36 10.79 5.71 -7.27
C LEU A 36 12.23 5.26 -7.04
N TYR A 37 13.07 5.43 -8.04
CA TYR A 37 14.50 5.19 -7.96
C TYR A 37 15.24 6.52 -7.96
N GLY A 38 16.06 6.75 -6.94
CA GLY A 38 16.88 7.96 -6.81
C GLY A 38 18.09 7.99 -7.75
N PRO A 39 18.91 9.04 -7.68
CA PRO A 39 20.00 9.31 -8.63
C PRO A 39 21.11 8.26 -8.64
N THR A 40 21.34 7.57 -7.53
CA THR A 40 22.37 6.50 -7.43
C THR A 40 21.91 5.17 -8.02
N SER A 41 20.64 5.04 -8.41
CA SER A 41 20.12 3.82 -9.01
C SER A 41 20.58 3.66 -10.46
N MET A 42 21.07 2.46 -10.80
CA MET A 42 21.36 2.07 -12.18
C MET A 42 20.15 2.33 -13.09
N ARG A 43 18.92 2.11 -12.62
CA ARG A 43 17.70 2.34 -13.41
C ARG A 43 17.54 3.81 -13.77
N THR A 44 17.83 4.68 -12.82
CA THR A 44 17.77 6.14 -13.00
C THR A 44 18.85 6.61 -13.96
N GLN A 45 20.07 6.10 -13.83
CA GLN A 45 21.15 6.41 -14.76
C GLN A 45 20.82 5.97 -16.20
N ILE A 46 20.28 4.76 -16.38
CA ILE A 46 19.84 4.26 -17.68
C ILE A 46 18.69 5.12 -18.24
N ALA A 47 17.70 5.43 -17.42
CA ALA A 47 16.53 6.20 -17.87
C ALA A 47 16.88 7.65 -18.25
N ASN A 48 17.86 8.24 -17.56
CA ASN A 48 18.35 9.60 -17.81
C ASN A 48 19.60 9.62 -18.73
N SER A 49 19.92 8.51 -19.41
CA SER A 49 21.02 8.42 -20.39
C SER A 49 20.56 8.75 -21.80
N ASN A 50 21.49 8.72 -22.78
CA ASN A 50 21.24 9.04 -24.18
C ASN A 50 19.99 8.36 -24.78
N TRP A 51 19.41 9.04 -25.76
CA TRP A 51 18.14 8.67 -26.40
C TRP A 51 18.10 7.20 -26.87
N GLY A 52 17.06 6.47 -26.45
CA GLY A 52 16.78 5.10 -26.87
C GLY A 52 17.45 3.98 -26.06
N PHE A 53 18.40 4.28 -25.16
CA PHE A 53 19.07 3.24 -24.37
C PHE A 53 18.11 2.53 -23.40
N ILE A 54 17.18 3.28 -22.79
CA ILE A 54 16.15 2.72 -21.92
C ILE A 54 15.26 1.69 -22.63
N GLU A 55 14.95 1.90 -23.91
CA GLU A 55 14.12 0.97 -24.69
C GLU A 55 14.88 -0.32 -25.00
N LYS A 56 16.16 -0.22 -25.35
CA LYS A 56 17.03 -1.41 -25.50
C LYS A 56 17.19 -2.16 -24.19
N TYR A 57 17.37 -1.43 -23.08
CA TYR A 57 17.42 -2.03 -21.74
C TYR A 57 16.10 -2.75 -21.40
N LYS A 58 14.94 -2.14 -21.68
CA LYS A 58 13.62 -2.77 -21.48
C LYS A 58 13.48 -4.05 -22.31
N GLN A 59 13.90 -4.04 -23.58
CA GLN A 59 13.89 -5.22 -24.46
C GLN A 59 14.77 -6.36 -23.93
N LEU A 60 16.01 -6.04 -23.53
CA LEU A 60 16.92 -7.01 -22.92
C LEU A 60 16.34 -7.57 -21.61
N TRP A 61 15.86 -6.68 -20.75
CA TRP A 61 15.32 -7.06 -19.45
C TRP A 61 14.06 -7.91 -19.58
N ALA A 62 13.24 -7.71 -20.62
CA ALA A 62 12.09 -8.57 -20.90
C ALA A 62 12.51 -10.02 -21.15
N LYS A 63 13.58 -10.26 -21.92
CA LYS A 63 14.13 -11.61 -22.14
C LYS A 63 14.71 -12.22 -20.86
N VAL A 64 15.54 -11.45 -20.14
CA VAL A 64 16.11 -11.89 -18.84
C VAL A 64 15.02 -12.23 -17.83
N LYS A 65 13.92 -11.47 -17.81
CA LYS A 65 12.80 -11.68 -16.89
C LYS A 65 12.10 -13.01 -17.11
N VAL A 66 12.00 -13.50 -18.36
CA VAL A 66 11.40 -14.81 -18.67
C VAL A 66 12.23 -15.92 -18.03
N GLU A 67 13.53 -15.98 -18.31
CA GLU A 67 14.42 -17.02 -17.77
C GLU A 67 14.56 -16.92 -16.25
N ARG A 68 14.65 -15.70 -15.71
CA ARG A 68 14.65 -15.48 -14.26
C ARG A 68 13.37 -15.99 -13.59
N ASN A 69 12.21 -15.81 -14.23
CA ASN A 69 10.95 -16.30 -13.66
C ASN A 69 10.89 -17.83 -13.68
N LYS A 70 11.34 -18.48 -14.76
CA LYS A 70 11.47 -19.95 -14.83
C LYS A 70 12.39 -20.47 -13.73
N TRP A 71 13.58 -19.88 -13.59
CA TRP A 71 14.52 -20.23 -12.52
C TRP A 71 13.89 -20.07 -11.13
N LYS A 72 13.20 -18.95 -10.87
CA LYS A 72 12.52 -18.73 -9.58
C LYS A 72 11.45 -19.77 -9.28
N GLN A 73 10.68 -20.17 -10.29
CA GLN A 73 9.64 -21.19 -10.15
C GLN A 73 10.27 -22.55 -9.83
N ASN A 74 11.30 -22.95 -10.59
CA ASN A 74 12.01 -24.20 -10.40
C ASN A 74 12.70 -24.28 -9.03
N ASN A 75 13.16 -23.14 -8.50
CA ASN A 75 13.88 -23.06 -7.22
C ASN A 75 12.99 -22.57 -6.06
N GLN A 76 11.67 -22.45 -6.25
CA GLN A 76 10.70 -21.99 -5.24
C GLN A 76 11.07 -20.67 -4.53
N LYS A 77 11.73 -19.75 -5.25
CA LYS A 77 12.17 -18.46 -4.72
C LYS A 77 11.08 -17.40 -4.90
N THR A 78 10.39 -17.06 -3.80
CA THR A 78 9.43 -15.94 -3.77
C THR A 78 9.82 -14.86 -2.77
N MET A 79 9.62 -13.60 -3.18
CA MET A 79 9.66 -12.41 -2.32
C MET A 79 8.18 -12.08 -2.10
N CYS A 80 7.70 -11.97 -0.84
CA CYS A 80 6.29 -11.98 -0.40
C CYS A 80 5.77 -13.32 0.15
N ARG A 81 6.61 -14.08 0.87
CA ARG A 81 6.10 -15.20 1.68
C ARG A 81 5.14 -14.72 2.77
N GLU A 82 5.45 -13.58 3.38
CA GLU A 82 4.63 -12.93 4.43
C GLU A 82 3.16 -12.72 4.01
N LEU A 83 2.91 -12.25 2.78
CA LEU A 83 1.55 -12.08 2.26
C LEU A 83 0.86 -13.42 1.95
N GLY A 84 1.64 -14.50 1.79
CA GLY A 84 1.12 -15.85 1.63
C GLY A 84 0.50 -16.41 2.90
N LEU A 85 1.02 -16.00 4.07
CA LEU A 85 0.55 -16.42 5.39
C LEU A 85 -0.93 -16.06 5.64
N LEU A 86 -1.49 -15.10 4.89
CA LEU A 86 -2.90 -14.70 4.98
C LEU A 86 -3.86 -15.76 4.43
N ASP A 87 -3.39 -16.58 3.48
CA ASP A 87 -4.16 -17.62 2.81
C ASP A 87 -3.85 -19.02 3.36
N GLU A 88 -2.85 -19.14 4.23
CA GLU A 88 -2.44 -20.39 4.85
C GLU A 88 -3.27 -20.65 6.12
N SER A 89 -3.55 -21.93 6.40
CA SER A 89 -4.39 -22.38 7.52
C SER A 89 -3.62 -23.23 8.53
N ASP A 90 -2.29 -23.18 8.51
CA ASP A 90 -1.42 -24.19 9.15
C ASP A 90 -1.65 -24.41 10.66
N TRP A 91 -2.36 -23.51 11.34
CA TRP A 91 -2.64 -23.58 12.79
C TRP A 91 -4.09 -23.26 13.17
N GLN A 92 -4.98 -23.03 12.22
CA GLN A 92 -6.37 -22.61 12.46
C GLN A 92 -7.32 -23.31 11.48
N PRO A 93 -8.58 -23.58 11.87
CA PRO A 93 -9.52 -24.31 11.01
C PRO A 93 -9.78 -23.61 9.67
N ASP A 94 -9.56 -22.30 9.58
CA ASP A 94 -9.76 -21.52 8.36
C ASP A 94 -8.62 -20.51 8.13
N PRO A 95 -8.29 -20.18 6.86
CA PRO A 95 -7.40 -19.07 6.52
C PRO A 95 -7.85 -17.75 7.15
N LEU A 96 -6.91 -16.84 7.46
CA LEU A 96 -7.21 -15.59 8.17
C LEU A 96 -8.30 -14.77 7.46
N ILE A 97 -8.26 -14.71 6.12
CA ILE A 97 -9.27 -14.03 5.30
C ILE A 97 -10.68 -14.55 5.56
N LYS A 98 -10.84 -15.88 5.67
CA LYS A 98 -12.15 -16.50 5.92
C LYS A 98 -12.61 -16.26 7.36
N GLN A 99 -11.68 -16.17 8.31
CA GLN A 99 -12.01 -15.77 9.68
C GLN A 99 -12.54 -14.33 9.74
N ILE A 100 -11.92 -13.40 9.00
CA ILE A 100 -12.38 -12.00 8.93
C ILE A 100 -13.82 -11.91 8.43
N CYS A 101 -14.15 -12.66 7.38
CA CYS A 101 -15.48 -12.65 6.75
C CYS A 101 -16.63 -12.92 7.74
N ARG A 102 -16.38 -13.70 8.80
CA ARG A 102 -17.37 -14.02 9.85
C ARG A 102 -17.80 -12.81 10.69
N PHE A 103 -16.96 -11.79 10.76
CA PHE A 103 -17.23 -10.59 11.56
C PHE A 103 -17.72 -9.42 10.72
N LEU A 104 -17.65 -9.53 9.39
CA LEU A 104 -18.10 -8.46 8.52
C LEU A 104 -19.61 -8.32 8.59
N PRO A 105 -20.13 -7.07 8.56
CA PRO A 105 -21.56 -6.87 8.34
C PRO A 105 -21.93 -7.36 6.93
N SER A 106 -23.22 -7.46 6.68
CA SER A 106 -23.75 -7.89 5.39
C SER A 106 -23.29 -6.99 4.24
N TYR A 107 -23.32 -7.53 3.02
CA TYR A 107 -22.78 -6.88 1.83
C TYR A 107 -23.39 -5.50 1.58
N ASN A 108 -24.72 -5.37 1.65
CA ASN A 108 -25.37 -4.08 1.46
C ASN A 108 -25.12 -3.14 2.64
N LYS A 109 -24.98 -3.65 3.86
CA LYS A 109 -24.62 -2.82 5.02
C LYS A 109 -23.22 -2.23 4.88
N VAL A 110 -22.24 -2.99 4.37
CA VAL A 110 -20.91 -2.46 4.05
C VAL A 110 -21.01 -1.33 3.01
N LEU A 111 -21.79 -1.52 1.94
CA LEU A 111 -21.99 -0.46 0.94
C LEU A 111 -22.57 0.82 1.54
N SER A 112 -23.58 0.70 2.40
CA SER A 112 -24.15 1.85 3.12
C SER A 112 -23.08 2.55 3.97
N ILE A 113 -22.31 1.80 4.76
CA ILE A 113 -21.26 2.37 5.61
C ILE A 113 -20.20 3.10 4.77
N LEU A 114 -19.82 2.55 3.62
CA LEU A 114 -18.89 3.21 2.70
C LEU A 114 -19.48 4.51 2.16
N ASP A 115 -20.74 4.50 1.68
CA ASP A 115 -21.39 5.70 1.16
C ASP A 115 -21.55 6.78 2.26
N ASP A 116 -21.89 6.38 3.49
CA ASP A 116 -22.02 7.25 4.66
C ASP A 116 -20.68 7.87 5.06
N PHE A 117 -19.58 7.10 5.04
CA PHE A 117 -18.24 7.59 5.36
C PHE A 117 -17.81 8.78 4.48
N PHE A 118 -18.17 8.77 3.20
CA PHE A 118 -17.86 9.87 2.28
C PHE A 118 -18.86 11.03 2.33
N ASN A 119 -20.01 10.85 2.97
CA ASN A 119 -21.02 11.89 3.11
C ASN A 119 -20.94 12.58 4.50
N ASP A 120 -20.25 11.99 5.46
CA ASP A 120 -20.12 12.50 6.82
C ASP A 120 -19.04 13.58 6.92
N GLU A 121 -19.45 14.79 7.31
CA GLU A 121 -18.56 15.93 7.48
C GLU A 121 -17.50 15.70 8.57
N ALA A 122 -17.78 14.91 9.60
CA ALA A 122 -16.82 14.60 10.66
C ALA A 122 -15.65 13.74 10.16
N CYS A 123 -15.83 13.03 9.04
CA CYS A 123 -14.77 12.24 8.41
C CYS A 123 -14.08 12.99 7.26
N ASN A 124 -14.43 14.25 6.98
CA ASN A 124 -13.90 15.01 5.85
C ASN A 124 -12.38 15.17 5.85
N GLU A 125 -11.76 15.26 7.03
CA GLU A 125 -10.31 15.41 7.13
C GLU A 125 -9.55 14.18 6.61
N ILE A 126 -10.14 12.99 6.76
CA ILE A 126 -9.50 11.71 6.38
C ILE A 126 -10.13 11.09 5.12
N ASN A 127 -11.30 11.53 4.69
CA ASN A 127 -11.89 11.02 3.43
C ASN A 127 -11.20 11.63 2.19
N VAL A 128 -10.56 12.81 2.32
CA VAL A 128 -9.90 13.54 1.21
C VAL A 128 -8.73 12.77 0.58
N ILE A 129 -8.10 11.88 1.33
CA ILE A 129 -7.01 11.02 0.85
C ILE A 129 -7.50 9.79 0.07
N LEU A 130 -8.82 9.60 -0.01
CA LEU A 130 -9.48 8.49 -0.67
C LEU A 130 -10.36 8.99 -1.83
N ASP A 131 -10.53 8.14 -2.83
CA ASP A 131 -11.46 8.37 -3.93
C ASP A 131 -12.70 7.48 -3.73
N LYS A 132 -13.87 8.09 -3.56
CA LYS A 132 -15.14 7.38 -3.31
C LYS A 132 -15.44 6.34 -4.39
N ALA A 133 -15.28 6.71 -5.66
CA ALA A 133 -15.59 5.83 -6.78
C ALA A 133 -14.60 4.65 -6.84
N LYS A 134 -13.32 4.90 -6.55
CA LYS A 134 -12.30 3.87 -6.46
C LYS A 134 -12.55 2.91 -5.29
N VAL A 135 -12.80 3.41 -4.09
CA VAL A 135 -13.06 2.58 -2.90
C VAL A 135 -14.30 1.70 -3.11
N ARG A 136 -15.37 2.26 -3.67
CA ARG A 136 -16.58 1.50 -4.02
C ARG A 136 -16.28 0.41 -5.05
N ARG A 137 -15.52 0.72 -6.11
CA ARG A 137 -15.12 -0.27 -7.11
C ARG A 137 -14.26 -1.38 -6.50
N ASP A 138 -13.28 -1.01 -5.68
CA ASP A 138 -12.42 -1.96 -4.97
C ASP A 138 -13.25 -2.90 -4.07
N PHE A 139 -14.32 -2.39 -3.42
CA PHE A 139 -15.24 -3.24 -2.66
C PHE A 139 -15.97 -4.24 -3.56
N LEU A 140 -16.57 -3.78 -4.66
CA LEU A 140 -17.30 -4.63 -5.61
C LEU A 140 -16.40 -5.71 -6.23
N ASP A 141 -15.14 -5.37 -6.53
CA ASP A 141 -14.19 -6.26 -7.16
C ASP A 141 -13.58 -7.29 -6.19
N TYR A 142 -13.45 -6.94 -4.89
CA TYR A 142 -12.69 -7.75 -3.93
C TYR A 142 -13.57 -8.48 -2.91
N PHE A 143 -14.74 -7.96 -2.55
CA PHE A 143 -15.60 -8.58 -1.53
C PHE A 143 -16.66 -9.42 -2.24
N MET A 144 -16.66 -10.72 -2.00
CA MET A 144 -17.57 -11.65 -2.66
C MET A 144 -18.77 -11.94 -1.75
N PRO A 145 -20.00 -11.60 -2.16
CA PRO A 145 -21.21 -11.96 -1.42
C PRO A 145 -21.54 -13.45 -1.61
N GLU A 146 -22.31 -13.99 -0.67
CA GLU A 146 -22.95 -15.29 -0.81
C GLU A 146 -23.93 -15.31 -2.00
N LYS A 147 -24.18 -16.50 -2.55
CA LYS A 147 -25.15 -16.65 -3.65
C LYS A 147 -26.58 -16.47 -3.16
N GLU A 148 -26.89 -17.09 -2.03
CA GLU A 148 -28.20 -17.08 -1.42
C GLU A 148 -28.38 -15.84 -0.56
N VAL A 149 -29.61 -15.38 -0.50
CA VAL A 149 -30.02 -14.25 0.32
C VAL A 149 -30.41 -14.78 1.70
N ASN A 150 -29.98 -14.11 2.76
CA ASN A 150 -30.36 -14.45 4.12
C ASN A 150 -31.85 -14.10 4.38
N ALA A 151 -32.35 -14.47 5.57
CA ALA A 151 -33.74 -14.21 5.96
C ALA A 151 -34.12 -12.71 5.96
N GLU A 152 -33.13 -11.81 5.97
CA GLU A 152 -33.29 -10.35 6.04
C GLU A 152 -33.23 -9.69 4.65
N GLY A 153 -33.07 -10.46 3.58
CA GLY A 153 -32.97 -9.92 2.22
C GLY A 153 -31.57 -9.45 1.83
N ASP A 154 -30.54 -9.78 2.61
CA ASP A 154 -29.15 -9.38 2.38
C ASP A 154 -28.21 -10.60 2.18
N ARG A 155 -26.95 -10.37 1.81
CA ARG A 155 -25.96 -11.41 1.57
C ARG A 155 -24.77 -11.23 2.49
N SER A 156 -24.36 -12.30 3.15
CA SER A 156 -23.11 -12.33 3.90
C SER A 156 -21.91 -12.26 2.96
N ILE A 157 -20.82 -11.65 3.41
CA ILE A 157 -19.55 -11.71 2.67
C ILE A 157 -18.89 -13.05 2.99
N VAL A 158 -18.59 -13.84 1.96
CA VAL A 158 -18.03 -15.19 2.13
C VAL A 158 -16.52 -15.24 1.87
N TYR A 159 -15.99 -14.26 1.13
CA TYR A 159 -14.58 -14.22 0.79
C TYR A 159 -14.09 -12.82 0.43
N ILE A 160 -12.81 -12.55 0.69
CA ILE A 160 -12.09 -11.36 0.20
C ILE A 160 -11.04 -11.82 -0.80
N LEU A 161 -11.21 -11.43 -2.06
CA LEU A 161 -10.30 -11.74 -3.15
C LEU A 161 -9.02 -10.89 -3.03
N SER A 162 -7.97 -11.34 -3.72
CA SER A 162 -6.78 -10.53 -3.97
C SER A 162 -6.33 -10.68 -5.42
N ASN A 163 -5.56 -9.71 -5.91
CA ASN A 163 -4.99 -9.83 -7.24
C ASN A 163 -3.92 -10.95 -7.29
N PRO A 164 -3.44 -11.37 -8.47
CA PRO A 164 -2.39 -12.40 -8.59
C PRO A 164 -1.05 -12.07 -7.93
N LYS A 165 -0.91 -10.86 -7.36
CA LYS A 165 0.25 -10.42 -6.57
C LYS A 165 -0.04 -10.33 -5.08
N LYS A 166 -1.20 -10.84 -4.64
CA LYS A 166 -1.67 -10.82 -3.26
C LYS A 166 -1.72 -9.40 -2.69
N ASN A 167 -2.17 -8.43 -3.49
CA ASN A 167 -2.42 -7.07 -3.00
C ASN A 167 -3.68 -7.05 -2.13
N TYR A 168 -3.49 -7.14 -0.82
CA TYR A 168 -4.55 -7.04 0.18
C TYR A 168 -4.78 -5.60 0.69
N TYR A 169 -4.00 -4.61 0.23
CA TYR A 169 -4.11 -3.24 0.74
C TYR A 169 -5.43 -2.56 0.35
N LYS A 170 -6.00 -2.92 -0.82
CA LYS A 170 -7.35 -2.48 -1.22
C LYS A 170 -8.41 -2.91 -0.20
N ALA A 171 -8.39 -4.18 0.18
CA ALA A 171 -9.29 -4.70 1.21
C ALA A 171 -9.00 -4.06 2.58
N ALA A 172 -7.73 -3.81 2.91
CA ALA A 172 -7.34 -3.19 4.17
C ALA A 172 -7.89 -1.77 4.32
N VAL A 173 -7.92 -0.97 3.25
CA VAL A 173 -8.55 0.36 3.27
C VAL A 173 -10.03 0.25 3.64
N ILE A 174 -10.76 -0.67 3.00
CA ILE A 174 -12.20 -0.89 3.28
C ILE A 174 -12.42 -1.38 4.71
N LEU A 175 -11.61 -2.33 5.17
CA LEU A 175 -11.69 -2.83 6.55
C LEU A 175 -11.40 -1.73 7.57
N LEU A 176 -10.48 -0.80 7.29
CA LEU A 176 -10.23 0.33 8.20
C LEU A 176 -11.38 1.34 8.23
N ILE A 177 -12.06 1.57 7.10
CA ILE A 177 -13.29 2.37 7.09
C ILE A 177 -14.35 1.70 8.00
N LEU A 178 -14.48 0.38 7.94
CA LEU A 178 -15.35 -0.37 8.86
C LEU A 178 -14.88 -0.27 10.32
N CYS A 179 -13.57 -0.31 10.57
CA CYS A 179 -13.05 -0.07 11.93
C CYS A 179 -13.40 1.32 12.45
N LEU A 180 -13.39 2.34 11.60
CA LEU A 180 -13.74 3.71 11.99
C LEU A 180 -15.26 3.90 12.20
N LYS A 181 -16.10 3.25 11.40
CA LYS A 181 -17.55 3.54 11.36
C LYS A 181 -18.47 2.47 11.95
N TYR A 182 -17.97 1.26 12.14
CA TYR A 182 -18.78 0.13 12.59
C TYR A 182 -18.20 -0.53 13.84
N PHE A 183 -16.92 -0.88 13.83
CA PHE A 183 -16.31 -1.56 14.99
C PHE A 183 -15.83 -0.60 16.08
N HIS A 184 -15.38 0.59 15.73
CA HIS A 184 -14.79 1.57 16.67
C HIS A 184 -13.67 0.94 17.51
N THR A 185 -13.88 0.77 18.82
CA THR A 185 -12.96 0.12 19.76
C THR A 185 -13.00 -1.41 19.69
N ASP A 186 -14.12 -1.99 19.23
CA ASP A 186 -14.40 -3.42 19.31
C ASP A 186 -13.93 -4.15 18.04
N VAL A 187 -12.69 -3.89 17.63
CA VAL A 187 -12.11 -4.50 16.43
C VAL A 187 -11.84 -6.00 16.66
N PRO A 188 -12.42 -6.90 15.85
CA PRO A 188 -12.19 -8.34 15.99
C PRO A 188 -10.72 -8.73 15.82
N THR A 189 -10.22 -9.65 16.64
CA THR A 189 -8.84 -10.14 16.60
C THR A 189 -8.34 -10.60 15.21
N PRO A 190 -9.15 -11.28 14.36
CA PRO A 190 -8.72 -11.62 13.00
C PRO A 190 -8.39 -10.39 12.14
N ILE A 191 -9.13 -9.29 12.32
CA ILE A 191 -8.90 -8.03 11.61
C ILE A 191 -7.61 -7.36 12.14
N GLU A 192 -7.38 -7.38 13.45
CA GLU A 192 -6.13 -6.87 14.03
C GLU A 192 -4.88 -7.63 13.55
N LYS A 193 -4.96 -8.98 13.51
CA LYS A 193 -3.90 -9.84 12.97
C LYS A 193 -3.60 -9.50 11.51
N PHE A 194 -4.66 -9.25 10.72
CA PHE A 194 -4.52 -8.87 9.32
C PHE A 194 -3.76 -7.55 9.14
N PHE A 195 -4.12 -6.50 9.89
CA PHE A 195 -3.37 -5.24 9.84
C PHE A 195 -1.92 -5.39 10.32
N THR A 196 -1.69 -6.17 11.38
CA THR A 196 -0.35 -6.45 11.90
C THR A 196 0.55 -7.07 10.83
N LEU A 197 0.04 -8.06 10.09
CA LEU A 197 0.78 -8.70 8.98
C LEU A 197 1.05 -7.73 7.82
N LEU A 198 0.06 -6.92 7.44
CA LEU A 198 0.21 -5.97 6.33
C LEU A 198 1.16 -4.81 6.65
N LYS A 199 1.17 -4.35 7.90
CA LYS A 199 2.12 -3.36 8.43
C LYS A 199 3.54 -3.93 8.42
N GLY A 200 3.71 -5.15 8.93
CA GLY A 200 5.00 -5.84 9.02
C GLY A 200 5.62 -6.20 7.66
N ALA A 201 4.83 -6.25 6.59
CA ALA A 201 5.36 -6.56 5.27
C ALA A 201 6.30 -5.44 4.78
N SER A 202 7.57 -5.75 4.54
CA SER A 202 8.62 -4.75 4.24
C SER A 202 9.22 -4.86 2.83
N THR A 203 8.80 -5.86 2.05
CA THR A 203 9.39 -6.12 0.73
C THR A 203 8.98 -5.06 -0.30
N ALA A 204 9.84 -4.76 -1.29
CA ALA A 204 9.55 -3.79 -2.36
C ALA A 204 8.38 -4.15 -3.31
N LYS A 205 7.57 -5.15 -2.97
CA LYS A 205 6.36 -5.52 -3.69
C LYS A 205 5.07 -4.99 -3.04
N VAL A 206 5.18 -4.28 -1.93
CA VAL A 206 4.05 -3.76 -1.15
C VAL A 206 3.74 -2.28 -1.40
N PHE A 207 4.54 -1.60 -2.22
CA PHE A 207 4.42 -0.16 -2.49
C PHE A 207 3.27 0.17 -3.45
N TYR A 208 2.05 0.14 -2.91
CA TYR A 208 0.81 0.57 -3.55
C TYR A 208 0.29 1.84 -2.88
N ILE A 209 -0.51 2.64 -3.59
CA ILE A 209 -1.16 3.82 -2.98
C ILE A 209 -2.05 3.40 -1.80
N GLU A 210 -2.72 2.25 -1.92
CA GLU A 210 -3.59 1.73 -0.87
C GLU A 210 -2.82 1.35 0.39
N ARG A 211 -1.51 1.08 0.31
CA ARG A 211 -0.69 0.89 1.51
C ARG A 211 -0.52 2.22 2.26
N ALA A 212 -0.28 3.32 1.55
CA ALA A 212 -0.20 4.64 2.17
C ALA A 212 -1.56 5.02 2.79
N GLN A 213 -2.65 4.84 2.05
CA GLN A 213 -4.02 5.06 2.53
C GLN A 213 -4.36 4.20 3.75
N MET A 214 -3.98 2.92 3.74
CA MET A 214 -4.16 2.03 4.88
C MET A 214 -3.38 2.53 6.11
N LEU A 215 -2.11 2.91 5.96
CA LEU A 215 -1.27 3.35 7.08
C LEU A 215 -1.80 4.62 7.74
N ILE A 216 -2.26 5.60 6.96
CA ILE A 216 -2.82 6.85 7.50
C ILE A 216 -4.20 6.63 8.15
N LEU A 217 -5.07 5.79 7.55
CA LEU A 217 -6.34 5.41 8.18
C LEU A 217 -6.11 4.64 9.49
N PHE A 218 -5.08 3.79 9.53
CA PHE A 218 -4.73 3.02 10.72
C PHE A 218 -4.17 3.92 11.83
N TYR A 219 -3.32 4.89 11.47
CA TYR A 219 -2.89 5.95 12.38
C TYR A 219 -4.11 6.67 12.98
N TYR A 220 -5.03 7.13 12.13
CA TYR A 220 -6.22 7.86 12.57
C TYR A 220 -7.14 7.03 13.47
N HIS A 221 -7.36 5.75 13.14
CA HIS A 221 -8.12 4.82 13.99
C HIS A 221 -7.49 4.66 15.37
N ARG A 222 -6.16 4.49 15.43
CA ARG A 222 -5.44 4.35 16.71
C ARG A 222 -5.51 5.60 17.56
N GLU A 223 -5.35 6.78 16.96
CA GLU A 223 -5.49 8.05 17.66
C GLU A 223 -6.90 8.26 18.22
N THR A 224 -7.92 7.86 17.46
CA THR A 224 -9.33 8.09 17.83
C THR A 224 -9.83 7.08 18.86
N TYR A 225 -9.48 5.80 18.72
CA TYR A 225 -10.13 4.70 19.44
C TYR A 225 -9.17 3.83 20.27
N SER A 226 -7.86 3.96 20.10
CA SER A 226 -6.88 3.10 20.80
C SER A 226 -5.78 3.89 21.51
N PHE A 227 -6.07 5.13 21.90
CA PHE A 227 -5.14 5.95 22.66
C PHE A 227 -4.97 5.37 24.07
N GLY A 228 -3.80 4.78 24.35
CA GLY A 228 -3.56 4.11 25.63
C GLY A 228 -2.08 3.86 25.99
N GLY A 229 -1.14 4.43 25.23
CA GLY A 229 0.30 4.24 25.42
C GLY A 229 1.11 5.53 25.24
N ASP A 230 2.43 5.40 25.10
CA ASP A 230 3.38 6.51 24.93
C ASP A 230 3.46 7.05 23.48
N GLY A 231 2.62 6.56 22.59
CA GLY A 231 2.60 6.94 21.17
C GLY A 231 3.70 6.29 20.33
N SER A 232 4.56 5.43 20.88
CA SER A 232 5.67 4.80 20.15
C SER A 232 5.19 3.98 18.93
N ASP A 233 4.01 3.34 19.02
CA ASP A 233 3.46 2.58 17.88
C ASP A 233 3.03 3.50 16.71
N LEU A 234 2.56 4.71 17.03
CA LEU A 234 2.17 5.72 16.03
C LEU A 234 3.39 6.26 15.29
N VAL A 235 4.52 6.45 15.99
CA VAL A 235 5.80 6.82 15.37
C VAL A 235 6.21 5.77 14.34
N ASN A 236 6.11 4.48 14.68
CA ASN A 236 6.43 3.39 13.75
C ASN A 236 5.49 3.35 12.54
N ILE A 237 4.19 3.62 12.73
CA ILE A 237 3.23 3.73 11.63
C ILE A 237 3.59 4.91 10.73
N ASN A 238 3.93 6.06 11.31
CA ASN A 238 4.32 7.26 10.58
C ASN A 238 5.61 7.03 9.77
N GLU A 239 6.63 6.37 10.33
CA GLU A 239 7.86 6.03 9.60
C GLU A 239 7.57 5.10 8.41
N CYS A 240 6.70 4.11 8.60
CA CYS A 240 6.24 3.23 7.52
C CYS A 240 5.48 4.01 6.44
N LEU A 241 4.66 4.99 6.84
CA LEU A 241 3.90 5.84 5.92
C LEU A 241 4.85 6.72 5.10
N VAL A 242 5.76 7.44 5.76
CA VAL A 242 6.76 8.29 5.10
C VAL A 242 7.61 7.48 4.13
N THR A 243 8.09 6.30 4.55
CA THR A 243 8.83 5.38 3.67
C THR A 243 8.00 4.95 2.47
N THR A 244 6.72 4.64 2.68
CA THR A 244 5.81 4.24 1.59
C THR A 244 5.59 5.38 0.61
N VAL A 245 5.24 6.57 1.11
CA VAL A 245 4.92 7.79 0.34
C VAL A 245 6.13 8.28 -0.47
N THR A 246 7.31 8.28 0.14
CA THR A 246 8.56 8.62 -0.55
C THR A 246 8.92 7.58 -1.59
N THR A 247 8.80 6.29 -1.27
CA THR A 247 9.13 5.22 -2.21
C THR A 247 8.18 5.15 -3.40
N ILE A 248 6.88 5.45 -3.24
CA ILE A 248 5.96 5.51 -4.39
C ILE A 248 6.10 6.83 -5.18
N GLY A 249 6.58 7.90 -4.55
CA GLY A 249 6.86 9.18 -5.21
C GLY A 249 5.76 10.25 -5.06
N LEU A 250 4.91 10.22 -4.01
CA LEU A 250 3.87 11.26 -3.84
C LEU A 250 4.42 12.63 -3.41
N HIS A 251 5.67 12.70 -2.97
CA HIS A 251 6.36 13.96 -2.63
C HIS A 251 6.78 14.75 -3.88
N LEU A 252 6.61 14.17 -5.08
CA LEU A 252 6.87 14.82 -6.36
C LEU A 252 5.59 15.46 -6.90
N ASN A 253 5.67 16.11 -8.07
CA ASN A 253 4.49 16.57 -8.79
C ASN A 253 3.63 15.37 -9.25
N ILE A 254 2.61 15.01 -8.48
CA ILE A 254 1.79 13.81 -8.70
C ILE A 254 1.03 13.83 -10.03
N ARG A 255 0.61 15.01 -10.51
CA ARG A 255 -0.11 15.15 -11.80
C ARG A 255 0.78 14.80 -12.98
N GLU A 256 2.05 15.17 -12.90
CA GLU A 256 3.05 14.84 -13.92
C GLU A 256 3.56 13.41 -13.76
N THR A 257 3.89 13.02 -12.52
CA THR A 257 4.53 11.75 -12.16
C THR A 257 3.63 10.54 -12.46
N PHE A 258 2.32 10.68 -12.26
CA PHE A 258 1.34 9.59 -12.44
C PHE A 258 0.37 9.81 -13.59
N LYS A 259 0.72 10.69 -14.53
CA LYS A 259 -0.01 10.82 -15.79
C LYS A 259 -0.19 9.43 -16.45
N GLU A 260 -1.39 9.13 -16.93
CA GLU A 260 -1.79 7.84 -17.52
C GLU A 260 -1.86 6.65 -16.53
N HIS A 261 -1.69 6.89 -15.23
CA HIS A 261 -1.77 5.88 -14.16
C HIS A 261 -2.92 6.17 -13.16
N GLU A 262 -3.83 7.07 -13.50
CA GLU A 262 -4.92 7.57 -12.66
C GLU A 262 -5.86 6.43 -12.21
N VAL A 263 -6.05 5.40 -13.05
CA VAL A 263 -6.84 4.21 -12.72
C VAL A 263 -6.37 3.53 -11.43
N PHE A 264 -5.07 3.58 -11.13
CA PHE A 264 -4.50 3.00 -9.91
C PHE A 264 -4.44 3.98 -8.75
N MET A 265 -4.24 5.27 -9.03
CA MET A 265 -4.01 6.29 -8.00
C MET A 265 -5.31 6.90 -7.47
N GLY A 266 -6.41 6.83 -8.24
CA GLY A 266 -7.64 7.58 -7.97
C GLY A 266 -7.59 8.97 -8.63
N SER A 267 -8.48 9.87 -8.20
CA SER A 267 -8.49 11.26 -8.65
C SER A 267 -7.17 11.98 -8.24
N ILE A 268 -6.45 12.54 -9.23
CA ILE A 268 -5.18 13.27 -9.07
C ILE A 268 -5.36 14.74 -9.46
#